data_AF-A0A9D7SDM5-F1
#
_entry.id   AF-A0A9D7SDM5-F1
#
_cell.length_a   1.000
_cell.length_b   1.000
_cell.length_c   1.000
_cell.angle_alpha   90.00
_cell.angle_beta   90.00
_cell.angle_gamma   90.00
#
_symmetry.space_group_name_H-M   'P 1'
#
loop_
_entity.id
_entity.type
_entity.pdbx_description
1 polymer ?
#
loop_
_entity_poly.entity_id
_entity_poly.type
_entity_poly.pdbx_seq_one_letter_code
_entity_poly.pdbx_strand_id
1 'polypeptide(L)' 'MAKSKIKLNYQEAFDMLNAIAERLEKGEIAIEEISSEIIKAKELMLYCETILRDIEKEISLDNK' A
#
# COMPACT_ATOMS: atom_id res chain seq x y z
N MET A 1 13.58 -15.14 18.53
CA MET A 1 12.99 -15.43 17.21
C MET A 1 12.86 -14.10 16.47
N ALA A 2 13.71 -13.83 15.49
CA ALA A 2 13.68 -12.57 14.78
C ALA A 2 12.44 -12.54 13.88
N LYS A 3 11.49 -11.64 14.15
CA LYS A 3 10.38 -11.34 13.24
C LYS A 3 10.99 -10.74 11.96
N SER A 4 11.14 -11.56 10.93
CA SER A 4 11.40 -11.10 9.57
C SER A 4 10.32 -10.08 9.24
N LYS A 5 10.67 -8.81 9.04
CA LYS A 5 9.74 -7.83 8.44
C LYS A 5 9.44 -8.32 7.04
N ILE A 6 8.32 -9.02 6.86
CA ILE A 6 7.85 -9.45 5.55
C ILE A 6 7.62 -8.17 4.76
N LYS A 7 8.44 -7.94 3.71
CA LYS A 7 8.12 -6.92 2.71
C LYS A 7 6.86 -7.40 2.00
N LEU A 8 5.81 -6.59 2.04
CA LEU A 8 4.58 -6.85 1.29
C LEU A 8 4.89 -6.89 -0.20
N ASN A 9 4.19 -7.70 -0.99
CA ASN A 9 4.21 -7.54 -2.44
C ASN A 9 3.17 -6.49 -2.88
N TYR A 10 3.16 -6.13 -4.17
CA TYR A 10 2.23 -5.13 -4.71
C TYR A 10 0.76 -5.49 -4.43
N GLN A 11 0.38 -6.75 -4.69
CA GLN A 11 -1.00 -7.22 -4.53
C GLN A 11 -1.44 -7.11 -3.07
N GLU A 12 -0.59 -7.56 -2.14
CA GLU A 12 -0.88 -7.48 -0.70
C GLU A 12 -1.06 -6.02 -0.24
N ALA A 13 -0.19 -5.11 -0.67
CA ALA A 13 -0.30 -3.70 -0.32
C ALA A 13 -1.55 -3.04 -0.93
N PHE A 14 -1.90 -3.41 -2.16
CA PHE A 14 -3.08 -2.92 -2.85
C PHE A 14 -4.38 -3.44 -2.21
N ASP A 15 -4.43 -4.73 -1.83
CA ASP A 15 -5.57 -5.32 -1.13
C ASP A 15 -5.81 -4.64 0.22
N MET A 16 -4.73 -4.36 0.96
CA MET A 16 -4.81 -3.61 2.22
C MET A 16 -5.33 -2.18 2.00
N LEU A 17 -4.92 -1.51 0.93
CA LEU A 17 -5.38 -0.17 0.58
C LEU A 17 -6.87 -0.17 0.25
N ASN A 18 -7.33 -1.13 -0.55
CA ASN A 18 -8.76 -1.29 -0.88
C ASN A 18 -9.60 -1.58 0.36
N ALA A 19 -9.11 -2.41 1.27
CA ALA A 19 -9.81 -2.68 2.53
C ALA A 19 -9.98 -1.41 3.39
N ILE A 20 -8.99 -0.51 3.42
CA ILE A 20 -9.12 0.78 4.10
C ILE A 20 -10.14 1.67 3.40
N ALA A 21 -10.08 1.74 2.07
CA ALA A 21 -11.01 2.54 1.27
C ALA A 21 -12.47 2.07 1.48
N GLU A 22 -12.73 0.77 1.42
CA GLU A 22 -14.07 0.22 1.67
C GLU A 22 -14.60 0.55 3.07
N ARG A 23 -13.75 0.45 4.10
CA ARG A 23 -14.14 0.77 5.48
C ARG A 23 -14.45 2.25 5.64
N LEU A 24 -13.68 3.13 4.99
CA LEU A 24 -13.94 4.57 4.95
C LEU A 24 -15.28 4.88 4.27
N GLU A 25 -15.53 4.28 3.11
CA GLU A 25 -16.77 4.49 2.34
C GLU A 25 -18.02 4.01 3.09
N LYS A 26 -17.92 2.88 3.80
CA LYS A 26 -19.00 2.34 4.63
C LYS A 26 -19.21 3.10 5.94
N GLY A 27 -18.30 4.03 6.29
CA GLY A 27 -18.34 4.73 7.58
C GLY A 27 -18.07 3.81 8.77
N GLU A 28 -17.35 2.71 8.56
CA GLU A 28 -17.04 1.68 9.58
C GLU A 28 -15.78 2.02 10.39
N ILE A 29 -15.21 3.21 10.20
CA ILE A 29 -14.01 3.67 10.91
C ILE A 29 -14.44 4.65 12.00
N ALA A 30 -14.06 4.37 13.25
CA ALA A 30 -14.29 5.27 14.36
C ALA A 30 -13.56 6.60 14.13
N ILE A 31 -14.15 7.72 14.56
CA ILE A 31 -13.63 9.07 14.30
C ILE A 31 -12.19 9.22 14.78
N GLU A 32 -11.87 8.63 15.92
CA GLU A 32 -10.53 8.65 16.52
C GLU A 32 -9.50 7.88 15.68
N GLU A 33 -9.93 6.90 14.89
CA GLU A 33 -9.09 6.01 14.09
C GLU A 33 -8.90 6.51 12.65
N ILE A 34 -9.78 7.40 12.15
CA ILE A 34 -9.74 7.93 10.77
C ILE A 34 -8.36 8.46 10.41
N SER A 35 -7.75 9.26 11.29
CA SER A 35 -6.42 9.84 11.05
C SER A 35 -5.36 8.77 10.83
N SER A 36 -5.40 7.71 11.65
CA SER A 36 -4.43 6.61 11.58
C SER A 36 -4.59 5.77 10.32
N GLU A 37 -5.84 5.53 9.90
CA GLU A 37 -6.16 4.76 8.70
C GLU A 37 -5.81 5.55 7.42
N ILE A 38 -6.01 6.87 7.40
CA ILE A 38 -5.57 7.73 6.30
C ILE A 38 -4.04 7.75 6.17
N ILE A 39 -3.30 7.84 7.29
CA ILE A 39 -1.83 7.79 7.26
C ILE A 39 -1.37 6.45 6.67
N LYS A 40 -1.96 5.35 7.12
CA LYS A 40 -1.65 4.01 6.62
C LYS A 40 -1.98 3.85 5.13
N ALA A 41 -3.13 4.37 4.68
CA ALA A 41 -3.49 4.38 3.27
C ALA A 41 -2.45 5.14 2.42
N LYS A 42 -1.97 6.30 2.90
CA LYS A 42 -0.92 7.07 2.24
C LYS A 42 0.39 6.29 2.14
N GLU A 43 0.79 5.57 3.19
CA GLU A 43 1.99 4.73 3.18
C GLU A 43 1.86 3.58 2.17
N LEU A 44 0.70 2.92 2.12
CA LEU A 44 0.42 1.85 1.16
C LEU A 44 0.41 2.37 -0.28
N MET A 45 -0.17 3.54 -0.54
CA MET A 45 -0.13 4.18 -1.86
C MET A 45 1.30 4.43 -2.34
N LEU A 46 2.14 5.03 -1.48
CA LEU A 46 3.55 5.29 -1.79
C LEU A 46 4.33 3.99 -2.05
N TYR A 47 4.00 2.93 -1.30
CA TYR A 47 4.60 1.62 -1.48
C TYR A 47 4.25 1.03 -2.87
N CYS A 48 2.96 1.04 -3.22
CA CYS A 48 2.49 0.59 -4.54
C CYS A 48 3.14 1.39 -5.67
N GLU A 49 3.20 2.72 -5.55
CA GLU A 49 3.83 3.60 -6.54
C GLU A 49 5.32 3.26 -6.72
N THR A 50 6.03 3.01 -5.62
CA THR A 50 7.45 2.66 -5.66
C THR A 50 7.68 1.36 -6.44
N ILE A 51 6.88 0.33 -6.18
CA ILE A 51 6.99 -0.95 -6.90
C ILE A 51 6.75 -0.75 -8.40
N LEU A 52 5.70 -0.01 -8.78
CA LEU A 52 5.40 0.24 -10.19
C LEU A 52 6.52 1.00 -10.89
N ARG A 53 7.10 2.02 -10.23
CA ARG A 53 8.25 2.78 -10.77
C ARG A 53 9.49 1.91 -10.93
N ASP A 54 9.72 0.96 -10.03
CA ASP A 54 10.87 0.07 -10.13
C ASP A 54 10.69 -0.93 -11.28
N ILE A 55 9.49 -1.50 -11.45
CA ILE A 55 9.15 -2.33 -12.62
C ILE A 55 9.29 -1.54 -13.93
N GLU A 56 8.82 -0.29 -13.98
CA GLU A 56 8.95 0.57 -15.16
C GLU A 56 10.42 0.81 -15.54
N LYS A 57 11.30 1.03 -14.56
CA LYS A 57 12.74 1.17 -14.79
C LYS A 57 13.36 -0.12 -15.33
N GLU A 58 12.99 -1.27 -14.78
CA GLU A 58 13.48 -2.57 -15.24
C GLU A 58 13.12 -2.80 -16.71
N ILE A 59 11.83 -2.60 -17.07
CA ILE A 59 11.36 -2.71 -18.46
C ILE A 59 12.08 -1.70 -19.36
N SER A 60 12.31 -0.48 -18.89
CA SER A 60 12.98 0.56 -19.69
C SER A 60 14.48 0.30 -19.91
N LEU A 61 15.14 -0.42 -19.00
CA LEU A 61 16.54 -0.81 -19.10
C LEU A 61 16.71 -2.02 -20.02
N ASP A 62 15.78 -2.97 -20.03
CA ASP A 62 15.82 -4.16 -20.89
C ASP A 62 15.60 -3.87 -22.39
N ASN A 63 15.02 -2.72 -22.72
CA ASN A 63 14.74 -2.30 -24.11
C ASN A 63 15.85 -1.43 -24.74
N LYS A 64 17.05 -1.37 -24.14
CA LYS A 64 18.14 -0.47 -24.54
C LYS A 64 19.43 -1.21 -24.84
#